data_AF-A0A1B6DHI6-F1
#
_entry.id   AF-A0A1B6DHI6-F1
#
_cell.length_a   1.000
_cell.length_b   1.000
_cell.length_c   1.000
_cell.angle_alpha   90.00
_cell.angle_beta   90.00
_cell.angle_gamma   90.00
#
_symmetry.space_group_name_H-M   'P 1'
#
loop_
_entity.id
_entity.type
_entity.pdbx_description
1 polymer ?
#
loop_
_entity_poly.entity_id
_entity_poly.type
_entity_poly.pdbx_seq_one_letter_code
_entity_poly.pdbx_strand_id
1 'polypeptide(L)'
;IQRPFPYYFLADEAFPLARNVMRPYSGKSLNDVKRIFNYRLSRGRKSIECTFGMATEKFAVLNGPIRCRNAETVIDIVKAACILHNYVRKREGIDYTPATVEIAEGPCPRQHPITERSSAVTVRQYLASYFISPQASLPWQWEKAVLSTSQDCINLSNYR
;
A
#
# COMPACT_ATOMS: atom_id res chain seq x y z
N ILE A 1 20.88 10.99 -12.97
CA ILE A 1 19.54 11.25 -12.38
C ILE A 1 18.91 9.89 -12.06
N GLN A 2 18.93 9.45 -10.80
CA GLN A 2 18.14 8.29 -10.38
C GLN A 2 16.67 8.66 -10.55
N ARG A 3 15.91 7.86 -11.31
CA ARG A 3 14.46 8.04 -11.37
C ARG A 3 13.86 7.44 -10.10
N PRO A 4 13.06 8.18 -9.32
CA PRO A 4 12.40 7.64 -8.14
C PRO A 4 11.53 6.44 -8.52
N PHE A 5 11.43 5.47 -7.62
CA PHE A 5 10.58 4.30 -7.83
C PHE A 5 9.12 4.75 -8.03
N PRO A 6 8.41 4.25 -9.04
CA PRO A 6 7.05 4.70 -9.35
C PRO A 6 6.06 4.37 -8.21
N TYR A 7 5.10 5.27 -7.98
CA TYR A 7 4.02 5.07 -7.03
C TYR A 7 2.81 4.38 -7.66
N TYR A 8 2.13 3.55 -6.87
CA TYR A 8 0.95 2.80 -7.30
C TYR A 8 -0.15 2.87 -6.24
N PHE A 9 -1.40 2.94 -6.66
CA PHE A 9 -2.55 2.74 -5.80
C PHE A 9 -2.72 1.25 -5.50
N LEU A 10 -2.94 0.93 -4.23
CA LEU A 10 -3.29 -0.41 -3.78
C LEU A 10 -4.81 -0.55 -3.85
N ALA A 11 -5.28 -1.58 -4.54
CA ALA A 11 -6.70 -1.85 -4.68
C ALA A 11 -7.03 -3.29 -4.28
N ASP A 12 -8.31 -3.51 -3.97
CA ASP A 12 -8.84 -4.85 -3.75
C ASP A 12 -9.06 -5.60 -5.08
N GLU A 13 -9.58 -6.83 -4.98
CA GLU A 13 -9.85 -7.68 -6.13
C GLU A 13 -11.05 -7.22 -6.98
N ALA A 14 -11.94 -6.37 -6.44
CA ALA A 14 -13.10 -5.86 -7.17
C ALA A 14 -12.71 -4.76 -8.18
N PHE A 15 -11.60 -4.05 -7.96
CA PHE A 15 -11.12 -3.04 -8.91
C PHE A 15 -10.43 -3.66 -10.14
N PRO A 16 -10.48 -2.98 -11.30
CA PRO A 16 -9.71 -3.38 -12.47
C PRO A 16 -8.21 -3.15 -12.25
N LEU A 17 -7.38 -4.05 -12.79
CA LEU A 17 -5.93 -3.85 -12.83
C LEU A 17 -5.60 -2.73 -13.83
N ALA A 18 -4.91 -1.69 -13.37
CA ALA A 18 -4.47 -0.58 -14.21
C ALA A 18 -2.98 -0.30 -14.04
N ARG A 19 -2.39 0.51 -14.92
CA ARG A 19 -0.94 0.80 -14.87
C ARG A 19 -0.51 1.42 -13.54
N ASN A 20 -1.37 2.23 -12.94
CA ASN A 20 -1.20 2.89 -11.66
C ASN A 20 -1.98 2.24 -10.51
N VAL A 21 -2.73 1.15 -10.75
CA VAL A 21 -3.57 0.48 -9.74
C VAL A 21 -3.20 -0.99 -9.67
N MET A 22 -2.62 -1.41 -8.55
CA MET A 22 -2.19 -2.77 -8.31
C MET A 22 -3.20 -3.50 -7.44
N ARG A 23 -3.71 -4.63 -7.96
CA ARG A 23 -4.57 -5.56 -7.22
C ARG A 23 -3.93 -6.94 -7.05
N PRO A 24 -4.33 -7.70 -6.02
CA PRO A 24 -3.86 -9.06 -5.82
C PRO A 24 -4.04 -9.94 -7.06
N TYR A 25 -3.19 -10.95 -7.19
CA TYR A 25 -3.43 -12.08 -8.09
C TYR A 25 -4.64 -12.87 -7.58
N SER A 26 -5.56 -13.17 -8.49
CA SER A 26 -6.72 -14.02 -8.23
C SER A 26 -6.38 -15.51 -8.37
N GLY A 27 -7.19 -16.36 -7.74
CA GLY A 27 -7.10 -17.82 -7.85
C GLY A 27 -6.56 -18.53 -6.61
N LYS A 28 -6.91 -19.81 -6.48
CA LYS A 28 -6.60 -20.63 -5.29
C LYS A 28 -5.19 -21.24 -5.30
N SER A 29 -4.62 -21.47 -6.49
CA SER A 29 -3.27 -22.01 -6.65
C SER A 29 -2.31 -20.91 -7.11
N LEU A 30 -1.74 -20.20 -6.14
CA LEU A 30 -0.74 -19.18 -6.38
C LEU A 30 0.65 -19.75 -6.08
N ASN A 31 1.62 -19.47 -6.96
CA ASN A 31 3.02 -19.72 -6.66
C ASN A 31 3.54 -18.71 -5.62
N ASP A 32 4.70 -18.99 -5.05
CA ASP A 32 5.25 -18.21 -3.93
C ASP A 32 5.49 -16.75 -4.29
N VAL A 33 5.88 -16.46 -5.54
CA VAL A 33 6.04 -15.10 -6.07
C VAL A 33 4.73 -14.32 -5.97
N LYS A 34 3.62 -14.92 -6.43
CA LYS A 34 2.29 -14.29 -6.35
C LYS A 34 1.78 -14.20 -4.91
N ARG A 35 2.07 -15.19 -4.05
CA ARG A 35 1.73 -15.16 -2.62
C ARG A 35 2.42 -14.01 -1.90
N ILE A 36 3.73 -13.85 -2.10
CA ILE A 36 4.52 -12.76 -1.53
C ILE A 36 4.00 -11.41 -2.01
N PHE A 37 3.72 -11.27 -3.31
CA PHE A 37 3.11 -10.05 -3.85
C PHE A 37 1.77 -9.73 -3.17
N ASN A 38 0.86 -10.70 -3.07
CA ASN A 38 -0.44 -10.53 -2.43
C ASN A 38 -0.31 -10.16 -0.94
N TYR A 39 0.64 -10.77 -0.23
CA TYR A 39 0.92 -10.48 1.16
C TYR A 39 1.46 -9.05 1.35
N ARG A 40 2.42 -8.62 0.51
CA ARG A 40 2.95 -7.24 0.50
C ARG A 40 1.84 -6.22 0.24
N LEU A 41 0.96 -6.47 -0.73
CA LEU A 41 -0.21 -5.63 -1.00
C LEU A 41 -1.14 -5.55 0.22
N SER A 42 -1.43 -6.68 0.85
CA SER A 42 -2.32 -6.75 2.01
C SER A 42 -1.74 -6.03 3.23
N ARG A 43 -0.43 -6.14 3.46
CA ARG A 43 0.29 -5.35 4.48
C ARG A 43 0.17 -3.85 4.23
N GLY A 44 0.34 -3.40 2.99
CA GLY A 44 0.15 -2.00 2.62
C GLY A 44 -1.27 -1.50 2.87
N ARG A 45 -2.28 -2.30 2.47
CA ARG A 45 -3.69 -1.98 2.72
C ARG A 45 -4.02 -1.90 4.21
N LYS A 46 -3.52 -2.84 5.02
CA LYS A 46 -3.71 -2.82 6.48
C LYS A 46 -3.20 -1.51 7.11
N SER A 47 -2.03 -1.02 6.68
CA SER A 47 -1.52 0.27 7.15
C SER A 47 -2.45 1.44 6.78
N ILE A 48 -3.01 1.42 5.57
CA ILE A 48 -3.96 2.43 5.09
C ILE A 48 -5.26 2.38 5.89
N GLU A 49 -5.82 1.18 6.09
CA GLU A 49 -7.05 0.95 6.86
C GLU A 49 -6.90 1.39 8.33
N CYS A 50 -5.79 1.04 8.98
CA CYS A 50 -5.50 1.52 10.34
C CYS A 50 -5.40 3.05 10.40
N THR A 51 -4.76 3.67 9.40
CA THR A 51 -4.63 5.14 9.32
C THR A 51 -6.00 5.80 9.20
N PHE A 52 -6.87 5.28 8.32
CA PHE A 52 -8.23 5.79 8.21
C PHE A 52 -9.03 5.56 9.48
N GLY A 53 -8.94 4.38 10.11
CA GLY A 53 -9.62 4.11 11.38
C GLY A 53 -9.26 5.12 12.48
N MET A 54 -7.97 5.42 12.64
CA MET A 54 -7.51 6.47 13.56
C MET A 54 -8.02 7.86 13.18
N ALA A 55 -8.08 8.19 11.88
CA ALA A 55 -8.56 9.48 11.41
C ALA A 55 -10.07 9.63 11.65
N THR A 56 -10.86 8.58 11.39
CA THR A 56 -12.32 8.57 11.60
C THR A 56 -12.66 8.64 13.09
N GLU A 57 -11.92 7.93 13.94
CA GLU A 57 -12.10 8.01 15.40
C GLU A 57 -11.86 9.43 15.94
N LYS A 58 -10.82 10.10 15.44
CA LYS A 58 -10.44 11.45 15.91
C LYS A 58 -11.28 12.57 15.31
N PHE A 59 -11.70 12.44 14.05
CA PHE A 59 -12.41 13.50 13.33
C PHE A 59 -13.80 13.02 12.92
N ALA A 60 -14.82 13.44 13.67
CA ALA A 60 -16.21 13.05 13.45
C ALA A 60 -16.74 13.32 12.03
N VAL A 61 -16.19 14.33 11.33
CA VAL A 61 -16.53 14.62 9.93
C VAL A 61 -16.19 13.47 8.97
N LEU A 62 -15.25 12.60 9.33
CA LEU A 62 -14.82 11.46 8.53
C LEU A 62 -15.57 10.15 8.87
N ASN A 63 -16.37 10.12 9.95
CA ASN A 63 -17.11 8.91 10.39
C ASN A 63 -18.27 8.51 9.46
N GLY A 64 -18.57 9.31 8.44
CA GLY A 64 -19.63 9.04 7.49
C GLY A 64 -19.47 9.85 6.21
N PRO A 65 -20.51 9.87 5.35
CA PRO A 65 -20.48 10.67 4.14
C PRO A 65 -20.26 12.15 4.46
N ILE A 66 -19.23 12.75 3.87
CA ILE A 66 -18.97 14.18 3.99
C ILE A 66 -20.08 14.91 3.23
N ARG A 67 -20.99 15.57 3.97
CA ARG A 67 -22.20 16.23 3.43
C ARG A 67 -21.89 17.59 2.79
N CYS A 68 -20.91 17.63 1.91
CA CYS A 68 -20.53 18.81 1.14
C CYS A 68 -20.77 18.55 -0.35
N ARG A 69 -21.45 19.49 -1.03
CA ARG A 69 -21.66 19.39 -2.48
C ARG A 69 -20.42 19.77 -3.28
N ASN A 70 -19.60 20.69 -2.77
CA ASN A 70 -18.38 21.14 -3.43
C ASN A 70 -17.23 20.17 -3.11
N ALA A 71 -16.63 19.59 -4.15
CA ALA A 71 -15.49 18.68 -4.05
C ALA A 71 -14.23 19.36 -3.50
N GLU A 72 -14.00 20.64 -3.80
CA GLU A 72 -12.85 21.40 -3.28
C GLU A 72 -12.92 21.51 -1.76
N THR A 73 -14.11 21.79 -1.23
CA THR A 73 -14.35 21.82 0.21
C THR A 73 -14.09 20.46 0.86
N VAL A 74 -14.45 19.36 0.19
CA VAL A 74 -14.13 18.00 0.68
C VAL A 74 -12.62 17.79 0.75
N ILE A 75 -11.88 18.21 -0.28
CA ILE A 75 -10.42 18.13 -0.30
C ILE A 75 -9.82 18.94 0.86
N ASP A 76 -10.32 20.15 1.10
CA ASP A 76 -9.83 21.01 2.17
C ASP A 76 -10.15 20.45 3.56
N ILE A 77 -11.31 19.83 3.76
CA ILE A 77 -11.64 19.10 4.99
C ILE A 77 -10.62 17.99 5.26
N VAL A 78 -10.31 17.17 4.24
CA VAL A 78 -9.33 16.09 4.37
C VAL A 78 -7.93 16.64 4.68
N LYS A 79 -7.49 17.70 3.99
CA LYS A 79 -6.21 18.37 4.27
C LYS A 79 -6.17 18.92 5.69
N ALA A 80 -7.24 19.59 6.15
CA ALA A 80 -7.33 20.15 7.48
C ALA A 80 -7.24 19.04 8.56
N ALA A 81 -7.91 17.90 8.35
CA ALA A 81 -7.80 16.74 9.24
C ALA A 81 -6.35 16.23 9.35
N CYS A 82 -5.64 16.10 8.22
CA CYS A 82 -4.22 15.70 8.20
C CYS A 82 -3.32 16.70 8.94
N ILE A 83 -3.49 18.00 8.68
CA ILE A 83 -2.70 19.06 9.34
C ILE A 83 -2.96 19.06 10.85
N LEU A 84 -4.23 19.00 11.26
CA LEU A 84 -4.61 19.01 12.66
C LEU A 84 -4.13 17.74 13.39
N HIS A 85 -4.17 16.58 12.73
CA HIS A 85 -3.60 15.34 13.26
C HIS A 85 -2.12 15.51 13.60
N ASN A 86 -1.33 16.00 12.65
CA ASN A 86 0.10 16.22 12.82
C ASN A 86 0.40 17.24 13.93
N TYR A 87 -0.39 18.32 13.99
CA TYR A 87 -0.26 19.33 15.03
C TYR A 87 -0.55 18.76 16.44
N VAL A 88 -1.62 17.99 16.59
CA VAL A 88 -1.98 17.40 17.88
C VAL A 88 -0.96 16.35 18.32
N ARG A 89 -0.49 15.48 17.40
CA ARG A 89 0.59 14.51 17.68
C ARG A 89 1.85 15.21 18.22
N LYS A 90 2.26 16.31 17.59
CA LYS A 90 3.39 17.13 18.03
C LYS A 90 3.18 17.74 19.43
N ARG A 91 1.95 18.16 19.75
CA ARG A 91 1.59 18.73 21.07
C ARG A 91 1.52 17.67 22.18
N GLU A 92 1.13 16.44 21.85
CA GLU A 92 1.04 15.30 22.77
C GLU A 92 2.43 14.74 23.15
N GLY A 93 3.53 15.31 22.63
CA GLY A 93 4.89 14.81 22.87
C GLY A 93 5.18 13.48 22.20
N ILE A 94 4.30 13.03 21.30
CA ILE A 94 4.55 11.89 20.43
C ILE A 94 5.39 12.45 19.28
N ASP A 95 6.71 12.39 19.44
CA ASP A 95 7.62 12.75 18.36
C ASP A 95 7.27 11.89 17.14
N TYR A 96 6.83 12.55 16.07
CA TYR A 96 6.90 11.96 14.75
C TYR A 96 8.38 11.87 14.42
N THR A 97 9.03 10.79 14.86
CA THR A 97 10.07 10.23 14.02
C THR A 97 9.30 9.80 12.78
N PRO A 98 9.45 10.44 11.60
CA PRO A 98 9.31 9.62 10.43
C PRO A 98 10.22 8.45 10.76
N ALA A 99 9.67 7.24 10.87
CA ALA A 99 10.45 6.16 10.33
C ALA A 99 10.71 6.68 8.93
N THR A 100 11.90 7.24 8.72
CA THR A 100 12.59 7.00 7.48
C THR A 100 12.47 5.50 7.40
N VAL A 101 11.40 5.03 6.75
CA VAL A 101 11.55 4.04 5.73
C VAL A 101 12.70 4.66 4.99
N GLU A 102 13.91 4.21 5.31
CA GLU A 102 14.96 4.21 4.34
C GLU A 102 14.26 3.50 3.20
N ILE A 103 13.60 4.29 2.33
CA ILE A 103 13.42 3.94 0.95
C ILE A 103 14.87 3.76 0.61
N ALA A 104 15.35 2.52 0.73
CA ALA A 104 16.73 2.25 0.51
C ALA A 104 16.93 2.83 -0.88
N GLU A 105 17.68 3.94 -0.96
CA GLU A 105 18.20 4.48 -2.21
C GLU A 105 19.28 3.50 -2.69
N GLY A 106 19.05 2.20 -2.49
CA GLY A 106 19.72 1.15 -3.20
C GLY A 106 19.41 1.39 -4.66
N PRO A 107 20.41 1.17 -5.53
CA PRO A 107 20.22 1.36 -6.96
C PRO A 107 18.96 0.62 -7.39
N CYS A 108 18.01 1.38 -7.98
CA CYS A 108 16.87 0.81 -8.69
C CYS A 108 17.41 -0.39 -9.49
N PRO A 109 16.87 -1.62 -9.31
CA PRO A 109 17.27 -2.74 -10.14
C PRO A 109 17.19 -2.28 -11.59
N ARG A 110 18.26 -2.52 -12.36
CA ARG A 110 18.37 -2.07 -13.75
C ARG A 110 17.03 -2.28 -14.42
N GLN A 111 16.37 -1.16 -14.77
CA GLN A 111 15.03 -1.14 -15.31
C GLN A 111 14.95 -2.16 -16.45
N HIS A 112 14.39 -3.34 -16.18
CA HIS A 112 13.77 -4.08 -17.25
C HIS A 112 12.65 -3.16 -17.74
N PRO A 113 12.51 -2.93 -19.05
CA PRO A 113 11.99 -1.68 -19.58
C PRO A 113 10.48 -1.59 -19.35
N ILE A 114 10.06 -1.23 -18.13
CA ILE A 114 8.75 -0.67 -17.90
C ILE A 114 8.80 0.70 -18.56
N THR A 115 8.36 0.72 -19.80
CA THR A 115 8.15 1.95 -20.55
C THR A 115 6.76 2.48 -20.25
N GLU A 116 6.47 3.67 -20.75
CA GLU A 116 5.11 4.20 -20.73
C GLU A 116 4.10 3.29 -21.45
N ARG A 117 4.57 2.45 -22.37
CA ARG A 117 3.76 1.53 -23.17
C ARG A 117 3.56 0.16 -22.51
N SER A 118 4.17 -0.10 -21.35
CA SER A 118 4.04 -1.39 -20.68
C SER A 118 2.63 -1.63 -20.16
N SER A 119 2.11 -2.83 -20.40
CA SER A 119 0.78 -3.23 -19.92
C SER A 119 0.72 -3.30 -18.39
N ALA A 120 -0.47 -3.13 -17.81
CA ALA A 120 -0.67 -3.25 -16.36
C ALA A 120 -0.28 -4.64 -15.82
N VAL A 121 -0.47 -5.69 -16.63
CA VAL A 121 -0.05 -7.06 -16.29
C VAL A 121 1.47 -7.16 -16.18
N THR A 122 2.19 -6.60 -17.16
CA THR A 122 3.65 -6.56 -17.18
C THR A 122 4.20 -5.78 -15.99
N VAL A 123 3.58 -4.65 -15.64
CA VAL A 123 3.96 -3.86 -14.46
C VAL A 123 3.77 -4.67 -13.18
N ARG A 124 2.63 -5.35 -13.01
CA ARG A 124 2.39 -6.19 -11.83
C ARG A 124 3.38 -7.35 -11.73
N GLN A 125 3.68 -8.02 -12.84
CA GLN A 125 4.68 -9.08 -12.89
C GLN A 125 6.08 -8.58 -12.51
N TYR A 126 6.47 -7.41 -13.01
CA TYR A 126 7.71 -6.76 -12.61
C TYR A 126 7.76 -6.51 -11.10
N LEU A 127 6.69 -5.94 -10.52
CA LEU A 127 6.64 -5.68 -9.07
C LEU A 127 6.71 -6.98 -8.25
N ALA A 128 6.04 -8.04 -8.72
CA ALA A 128 6.10 -9.35 -8.07
C ALA A 128 7.52 -9.94 -8.10
N SER A 129 8.22 -9.84 -9.24
CA SER A 129 9.62 -10.23 -9.38
C SER A 129 10.57 -9.32 -8.58
N TYR A 130 10.24 -8.04 -8.44
CA TYR A 130 11.03 -7.11 -7.65
C TYR A 130 11.02 -7.49 -6.17
N PHE A 131 9.86 -7.84 -5.59
CA PHE A 131 9.77 -8.20 -4.16
C PHE A 131 10.52 -9.48 -3.77
N ILE A 132 10.91 -10.31 -4.73
CA ILE A 132 11.77 -11.49 -4.50
C ILE A 132 13.24 -11.23 -4.85
N SER A 133 13.58 -10.08 -5.42
CA SER A 133 14.95 -9.74 -5.76
C SER A 133 15.82 -9.56 -4.51
N PRO A 134 17.14 -9.84 -4.57
CA PRO A 134 18.03 -9.68 -3.42
C PRO A 134 17.98 -8.30 -2.76
N GLN A 135 17.66 -7.26 -3.54
CA GLN A 135 17.62 -5.87 -3.08
C GLN A 135 16.34 -5.50 -2.33
N ALA A 136 15.22 -6.17 -2.60
CA ALA A 136 13.91 -5.79 -2.05
C ALA A 136 13.20 -6.91 -1.27
N SER A 137 13.75 -8.13 -1.31
CA SER A 137 13.29 -9.23 -0.48
C SER A 137 13.46 -8.89 1.00
N LEU A 138 12.45 -9.23 1.81
CA LEU A 138 12.51 -9.04 3.25
C LEU A 138 12.41 -10.40 3.94
N PRO A 139 13.23 -10.69 4.96
CA PRO A 139 13.30 -12.02 5.59
C PRO A 139 11.94 -12.57 6.03
N TRP A 140 11.11 -11.72 6.64
CA TRP A 140 9.80 -12.10 7.16
C TRP A 140 8.77 -12.48 6.08
N GLN A 141 9.00 -12.12 4.81
CA GLN A 141 8.00 -12.36 3.76
C GLN A 141 7.86 -13.84 3.43
N TRP A 142 8.95 -14.59 3.53
CA TRP A 142 8.98 -16.02 3.23
C TRP A 142 8.20 -16.79 4.28
N GLU A 143 8.41 -16.47 5.56
CA GLU A 143 7.66 -17.07 6.66
C GLU A 143 6.17 -16.73 6.58
N LYS A 144 5.83 -15.45 6.42
CA LYS A 144 4.43 -15.00 6.51
C LYS A 144 3.59 -15.23 5.26
N ALA A 145 4.20 -15.35 4.08
CA ALA A 145 3.47 -15.53 2.82
C ALA A 145 3.58 -16.95 2.23
N VAL A 146 4.64 -17.70 2.54
CA VAL A 146 4.92 -19.02 1.95
C VAL A 146 4.75 -20.14 2.97
N LEU A 147 5.22 -19.96 4.20
CA LEU A 147 5.15 -20.99 5.25
C LEU A 147 3.85 -20.97 6.05
N SER A 148 3.06 -19.90 5.97
CA SER A 148 1.70 -19.86 6.50
C SER A 148 0.76 -20.69 5.60
N THR A 149 0.37 -21.86 6.07
CA THR A 149 -0.49 -22.79 5.35
C THR A 149 -1.89 -22.20 5.11
N SER A 150 -2.22 -21.99 3.84
CA SER A 150 -3.52 -22.01 3.14
C SER A 150 -4.80 -21.36 3.68
N GLN A 151 -4.90 -20.82 4.90
CA GLN A 151 -6.17 -20.26 5.41
C GLN A 151 -6.10 -18.80 5.88
N ASP A 152 -4.92 -18.29 6.22
CA ASP A 152 -4.77 -16.94 6.77
C ASP A 152 -4.65 -15.85 5.70
N CYS A 153 -4.06 -16.16 4.55
CA CYS A 153 -3.81 -15.18 3.48
C CYS A 153 -5.08 -14.75 2.71
N ILE A 154 -6.16 -15.54 2.78
CA ILE A 154 -7.45 -15.24 2.12
C ILE A 154 -8.39 -14.48 3.07
N ASN A 155 -8.18 -14.54 4.39
CA ASN A 155 -9.08 -13.97 5.40
C ASN A 155 -8.53 -12.76 6.16
N LEU A 156 -7.45 -12.13 5.69
CA LEU A 156 -6.98 -10.86 6.28
C LEU A 156 -7.92 -9.67 6.00
N SER A 157 -8.94 -9.83 5.14
CA SER A 157 -10.06 -8.87 5.00
C SER A 157 -11.15 -9.02 6.06
N ASN A 158 -11.09 -10.06 6.91
CA ASN A 158 -12.13 -10.39 7.89
C ASN A 158 -11.70 -10.19 9.36
N TYR A 159 -10.46 -9.78 9.62
CA TYR A 159 -10.06 -9.30 10.94
C TYR A 159 -10.25 -7.77 11.00
N ARG A 160 -11.48 -7.37 11.34
CA ARG A 160 -11.75 -6.07 11.97
C ARG A 160 -11.28 -6.11 13.41
#